data_AF-A0A917DAD2-F1
#
_entry.id   AF-A0A917DAD2-F1
#
_cell.length_a   1.000
_cell.length_b   1.000
_cell.length_c   1.000
_cell.angle_alpha   90.00
_cell.angle_beta   90.00
_cell.angle_gamma   90.00
#
_symmetry.space_group_name_H-M   'P 1'
#
loop_
_entity.id
_entity.type
_entity.pdbx_description
1 polymer ?
#
loop_
_entity_poly.entity_id
_entity_poly.type
_entity_poly.pdbx_seq_one_letter_code
_entity_poly.pdbx_strand_id
1 'polypeptide(L)'
;MDPADREPFLAAITKLAKTRRRDGAFNWGITEDASDPSVFLEWFMTESWAEHLRQHRRTSLADVDLHSEVRSFQMRDQEPSVRHYLSANPASGEVSHASNRHVRGAA
;
A
#
# COMPACT_ATOMS: atom_id res chain seq x y z
N MET A 1 -14.21 -1.24 -14.12
CA MET A 1 -13.49 -1.09 -15.40
C MET A 1 -14.28 -1.87 -16.45
N ASP A 2 -14.32 -1.43 -17.71
CA ASP A 2 -14.90 -2.24 -18.80
C ASP A 2 -14.05 -3.51 -19.03
N PRO A 3 -14.63 -4.71 -19.17
CA PRO A 3 -13.87 -5.93 -19.46
C PRO A 3 -12.90 -5.83 -20.66
N ALA A 4 -13.23 -5.03 -21.67
CA ALA A 4 -12.36 -4.82 -22.84
C ALA A 4 -11.05 -4.09 -22.50
N ASP A 5 -11.05 -3.30 -21.42
CA ASP A 5 -9.91 -2.51 -20.98
C ASP A 5 -8.94 -3.27 -20.07
N ARG A 6 -9.21 -4.54 -19.77
CA ARG A 6 -8.45 -5.35 -18.81
C ARG A 6 -6.96 -5.41 -19.10
N GLU A 7 -6.56 -5.83 -20.29
CA GLU A 7 -5.14 -5.97 -20.63
C GLU A 7 -4.42 -4.61 -20.69
N PRO A 8 -4.97 -3.56 -21.33
CA PRO A 8 -4.43 -2.20 -21.25
C PRO A 8 -4.27 -1.68 -19.82
N PHE A 9 -5.27 -1.90 -18.97
CA PHE A 9 -5.22 -1.50 -17.55
C PHE A 9 -4.11 -2.24 -16.80
N LEU A 10 -4.00 -3.56 -16.95
CA LEU A 10 -2.97 -4.36 -16.29
C LEU A 10 -1.56 -3.91 -16.72
N ALA A 11 -1.39 -3.55 -17.99
CA ALA A 11 -0.13 -2.98 -18.48
C ALA A 11 0.16 -1.60 -17.84
N ALA A 12 -0.82 -0.70 -17.80
CA ALA A 12 -0.67 0.63 -17.21
C ALA A 12 -0.37 0.57 -15.70
N ILE A 13 -1.13 -0.22 -14.93
CA ILE A 13 -0.94 -0.31 -13.48
C ILE A 13 0.38 -1.00 -13.11
N THR A 14 0.89 -1.88 -13.97
CA THR A 14 2.24 -2.47 -13.82
C THR A 14 3.34 -1.42 -13.99
N LYS A 15 3.15 -0.40 -14.84
CA LYS A 15 4.07 0.75 -14.91
C LYS A 15 4.01 1.56 -13.61
N LEU A 16 2.81 1.86 -13.11
CA LEU A 16 2.60 2.57 -11.85
C LEU A 16 3.24 1.84 -10.66
N ALA A 17 3.21 0.51 -10.66
CA ALA A 17 3.86 -0.33 -9.66
C ALA A 17 5.38 -0.08 -9.53
N LYS A 18 6.05 0.38 -10.60
CA LYS A 18 7.46 0.76 -10.55
C LYS A 18 7.65 2.05 -9.75
N THR A 19 6.76 3.02 -9.94
CA THR A 19 6.70 4.24 -9.12
C THR A 19 6.46 3.91 -7.65
N ARG A 20 5.50 3.02 -7.33
CA ARG A 20 5.26 2.58 -5.94
C ARG A 20 6.52 2.04 -5.28
N ARG A 21 7.25 1.16 -5.96
CA ARG A 21 8.48 0.56 -5.44
C ARG A 21 9.62 1.57 -5.30
N ARG A 22 9.81 2.43 -6.31
CA ARG A 22 10.77 3.55 -6.26
C ARG A 22 10.53 4.44 -5.05
N ASP A 23 9.26 4.65 -4.72
CA ASP A 23 8.85 5.50 -3.62
C ASP A 23 8.90 4.77 -2.27
N GLY A 24 9.25 3.48 -2.20
CA GLY A 24 9.46 2.76 -0.93
C GLY A 24 8.41 1.71 -0.60
N ALA A 25 7.57 1.32 -1.56
CA ALA A 25 6.78 0.11 -1.41
C ALA A 25 7.70 -1.13 -1.47
N PHE A 26 7.75 -1.90 -0.39
CA PHE A 26 8.54 -3.14 -0.33
C PHE A 26 7.75 -4.36 -0.81
N ASN A 27 6.42 -4.28 -0.84
CA ASN A 27 5.55 -5.27 -1.44
C ASN A 27 4.43 -4.58 -2.22
N TRP A 28 3.93 -5.25 -3.26
CA TRP A 28 2.91 -4.72 -4.16
C TRP A 28 2.16 -5.86 -4.83
N GLY A 29 0.86 -5.68 -5.04
CA GLY A 29 0.05 -6.57 -5.85
C GLY A 29 -1.19 -5.89 -6.42
N ILE A 30 -1.76 -6.56 -7.40
CA ILE A 30 -3.06 -6.24 -8.01
C ILE A 30 -3.93 -7.48 -7.87
N THR A 31 -5.20 -7.31 -7.50
CA THR A 31 -6.12 -8.41 -7.26
C THR A 31 -7.47 -8.10 -7.89
N GLU A 32 -8.02 -9.05 -8.64
CA GLU A 32 -9.34 -8.96 -9.26
C GLU A 32 -10.38 -9.49 -8.25
N ASP A 33 -11.53 -8.82 -8.14
CA ASP A 33 -12.64 -9.31 -7.33
C ASP A 33 -13.29 -10.53 -8.02
N ALA A 34 -13.38 -11.65 -7.30
CA ALA A 34 -13.92 -12.89 -7.85
C ALA A 34 -15.43 -12.85 -8.10
N SER A 35 -16.15 -11.94 -7.43
CA SER A 35 -17.59 -11.74 -7.57
C SER A 35 -17.94 -10.65 -8.59
N ASP A 36 -17.02 -9.71 -8.84
CA ASP A 36 -17.18 -8.63 -9.81
C ASP A 36 -15.87 -8.39 -10.59
N PRO A 37 -15.70 -9.01 -11.78
CA PRO A 37 -14.50 -8.85 -12.62
C PRO A 37 -14.21 -7.42 -13.08
N SER A 38 -15.12 -6.47 -12.86
CA SER A 38 -14.90 -5.05 -13.16
C SER A 38 -14.10 -4.33 -12.05
N VAL A 39 -13.89 -4.97 -10.91
CA VAL A 39 -13.25 -4.41 -9.72
C VAL A 39 -11.84 -4.97 -9.52
N PHE A 40 -10.88 -4.06 -9.40
CA PHE A 40 -9.49 -4.38 -9.11
C PHE A 40 -9.01 -3.63 -7.87
N LEU A 41 -8.25 -4.32 -7.02
CA LEU A 41 -7.59 -3.78 -5.83
C LEU A 41 -6.08 -3.74 -6.05
N GLU A 42 -5.52 -2.54 -6.19
CA GLU A 42 -4.09 -2.32 -5.98
C GLU A 42 -3.83 -2.31 -4.46
N TRP A 43 -2.87 -3.09 -3.99
CA TRP A 43 -2.36 -3.01 -2.63
C TRP A 43 -0.84 -2.93 -2.64
N PHE A 44 -0.29 -2.21 -1.67
CA PHE A 44 1.15 -2.15 -1.46
C PHE A 44 1.46 -1.87 0.00
N MET A 45 2.64 -2.29 0.42
CA MET A 45 3.11 -2.12 1.80
C MET A 45 4.33 -1.24 1.83
N THR A 46 4.37 -0.34 2.82
CA THR A 46 5.50 0.56 3.09
C THR A 46 5.99 0.31 4.51
N GLU A 47 7.27 0.58 4.78
CA GLU A 47 7.90 0.24 6.06
C GLU A 47 7.25 0.96 7.26
N SER A 48 6.69 2.14 7.03
CA SER A 48 6.04 2.93 8.09
C SER A 48 5.10 3.97 7.52
N TRP A 49 4.20 4.47 8.36
CA TRP A 49 3.35 5.62 8.02
C TRP A 49 4.18 6.87 7.67
N ALA A 50 5.33 7.06 8.32
CA ALA A 50 6.23 8.16 8.01
C ALA A 50 6.80 8.07 6.58
N GLU A 51 7.07 6.86 6.09
CA GLU A 51 7.48 6.65 4.71
C GLU A 51 6.34 6.99 3.75
N HIS A 52 5.13 6.48 3.99
CA HIS A 52 3.94 6.85 3.22
C HIS A 52 3.75 8.38 3.11
N LEU A 53 3.90 9.13 4.20
CA LEU A 53 3.81 10.61 4.15
C LEU A 53 4.96 11.29 3.40
N ARG A 54 6.14 10.66 3.31
CA ARG A 54 7.25 11.17 2.47
C ARG A 54 6.95 10.93 0.99
N GLN A 55 6.37 9.80 0.65
CA GLN A 55 5.96 9.46 -0.72
C GLN A 55 4.99 10.50 -1.27
N HIS A 56 3.97 10.89 -0.50
CA HIS A 56 2.97 11.89 -0.89
C HIS A 56 3.57 13.27 -1.20
N ARG A 57 4.75 13.59 -0.66
CA ARG A 57 5.44 14.87 -0.93
C ARG A 57 6.29 14.82 -2.21
N ARG A 58 6.51 13.63 -2.79
CA ARG A 58 7.43 13.40 -3.92
C ARG A 58 6.69 13.07 -5.22
N THR A 59 5.59 13.75 -5.52
CA THR A 59 4.88 13.54 -6.79
C THR A 59 5.61 14.27 -7.93
N SER A 60 6.18 13.53 -8.88
CA SER A 60 6.70 14.10 -10.13
C SER A 60 5.59 14.23 -11.19
N LEU A 61 5.79 15.08 -12.20
CA LEU A 61 4.86 15.19 -13.33
C LEU A 61 4.65 13.84 -14.05
N ALA A 62 5.72 13.07 -14.23
CA ALA A 62 5.64 11.73 -14.83
C ALA A 62 4.78 10.76 -14.00
N ASP A 63 4.75 10.92 -12.67
CA ASP A 63 3.86 10.13 -11.83
C ASP A 63 2.40 10.59 -12.01
N VAL A 64 2.14 11.89 -12.16
CA VAL A 64 0.78 12.42 -12.47
C VAL A 64 0.25 11.83 -13.77
N ASP A 65 1.08 11.75 -14.81
CA ASP A 65 0.69 11.19 -16.11
C ASP A 65 0.34 9.70 -16.00
N LEU A 66 1.16 8.91 -15.30
CA LEU A 66 0.88 7.48 -15.06
C LEU A 66 -0.38 7.26 -14.23
N HIS A 67 -0.59 8.07 -13.19
CA HIS A 67 -1.84 8.04 -12.41
C HIS A 67 -3.05 8.37 -13.29
N SER A 68 -2.93 9.35 -14.18
CA SER A 68 -3.99 9.74 -15.10
C SER A 68 -4.29 8.66 -16.15
N GLU A 69 -3.25 8.00 -16.69
CA GLU A 69 -3.39 6.84 -17.58
C GLU A 69 -4.19 5.73 -16.89
N VAL A 70 -3.83 5.35 -15.67
CA VAL A 70 -4.53 4.31 -14.91
C VAL A 70 -5.98 4.71 -14.60
N ARG A 71 -6.21 5.98 -14.22
CA ARG A 71 -7.56 6.50 -13.92
C ARG A 71 -8.47 6.56 -15.15
N SER A 72 -7.92 6.58 -16.36
CA SER A 72 -8.72 6.60 -17.58
C SER A 72 -9.53 5.32 -17.81
N PHE A 73 -9.12 4.20 -17.20
CA PHE A 73 -9.82 2.91 -17.23
C PHE A 73 -10.96 2.79 -16.20
N GLN A 74 -11.16 3.82 -15.39
CA GLN A 74 -12.22 3.86 -14.40
C GLN A 74 -13.58 4.00 -15.08
N MET A 75 -14.59 3.29 -14.57
CA MET A 75 -15.97 3.50 -15.01
C MET A 75 -16.40 4.92 -14.67
N ARG A 76 -17.17 5.54 -15.57
CA ARG A 76 -17.66 6.91 -15.39
C ARG A 76 -18.40 7.04 -14.06
N ASP A 77 -18.21 8.18 -13.41
CA ASP A 77 -18.85 8.55 -12.14
C ASP A 77 -18.53 7.63 -10.94
N GLN A 78 -17.50 6.79 -11.06
CA GLN A 78 -16.92 6.06 -9.95
C GLN A 78 -15.59 6.73 -9.55
N GLU A 79 -15.33 6.87 -8.25
CA GLU A 79 -14.07 7.37 -7.70
C GLU A 79 -13.32 6.23 -7.00
N PRO A 80 -11.97 6.14 -7.08
CA PRO A 80 -11.25 5.05 -6.43
C PRO A 80 -11.39 5.13 -4.90
N SER A 81 -11.81 4.04 -4.27
CA SER A 81 -11.80 3.94 -2.81
C SER A 81 -10.38 3.66 -2.31
N VAL A 82 -9.80 4.60 -1.55
CA VAL A 82 -8.48 4.42 -0.90
C VAL A 82 -8.67 4.12 0.58
N ARG A 83 -7.95 3.10 1.10
CA ARG A 83 -7.97 2.71 2.51
C ARG A 83 -6.54 2.46 3.00
N HIS A 84 -6.27 2.83 4.25
CA HIS A 84 -4.99 2.61 4.91
C HIS A 84 -5.16 1.59 6.03
N TYR A 85 -4.29 0.59 6.05
CA TYR A 85 -4.30 -0.48 7.05
C TYR A 85 -2.98 -0.46 7.82
N LEU A 86 -3.05 -0.77 9.11
CA LEU A 86 -1.90 -0.97 9.97
C LEU A 86 -1.92 -2.41 10.45
N SER A 87 -0.75 -3.06 10.47
CA SER A 87 -0.61 -4.40 11.03
C SER A 87 -1.01 -4.37 12.51
N ALA A 88 -2.07 -5.08 12.87
CA ALA A 88 -2.40 -5.35 14.26
C ALA A 88 -1.54 -6.52 14.73
N ASN A 89 -0.47 -6.24 15.49
CA ASN A 89 0.30 -7.29 16.14
C ASN A 89 -0.38 -7.67 17.47
N PRO A 90 -0.89 -8.90 17.65
CA PRO A 90 -1.49 -9.31 18.91
C PRO A 90 -0.48 -9.43 20.07
N ALA A 91 0.84 -9.47 19.79
CA ALA A 91 1.88 -9.67 20.79
C ALA A 91 2.43 -8.36 21.42
N SER A 92 1.99 -7.18 21.00
CA SER A 92 2.49 -5.89 21.54
C SER A 92 1.89 -5.49 22.91
N GLY A 93 1.11 -6.37 23.55
CA GLY A 93 0.48 -6.15 24.85
C GLY A 93 1.32 -6.55 26.07
N GLU A 94 2.42 -7.28 25.93
CA GLU A 94 3.27 -7.65 27.06
C GLU A 94 4.37 -6.62 27.29
N VAL A 95 4.07 -5.62 28.12
CA VAL A 95 5.11 -4.81 28.76
C VAL A 95 5.81 -5.71 29.78
N SER A 96 6.94 -6.30 29.38
CA SER A 96 7.79 -7.06 30.30
C SER A 96 8.39 -6.10 31.34
N HIS A 97 7.74 -6.00 32.50
CA HIS A 97 8.36 -5.47 33.70
C HIS A 97 9.34 -6.52 34.24
N ALA A 98 10.51 -6.62 33.60
CA ALA A 98 11.64 -7.34 34.19
C ALA A 98 12.07 -6.59 35.46
N SER A 99 11.55 -7.06 36.59
CA SER A 99 11.88 -6.60 37.93
C SER A 99 13.39 -6.66 38.13
N ASN A 100 13.99 -5.48 38.34
CA ASN A 100 15.39 -5.31 38.71
C ASN A 100 15.63 -5.91 40.10
N ARG A 101 15.95 -7.21 40.19
CA ARG A 101 16.34 -7.83 41.47
C ARG A 101 17.85 -7.64 41.67
N HIS A 102 18.21 -6.43 42.07
CA HIS A 102 19.42 -6.20 42.84
C HIS A 102 19.22 -6.80 44.24
N VAL A 103 19.92 -7.88 44.57
CA VAL A 103 20.26 -8.17 45.96
C VAL A 103 21.77 -8.37 46.03
N ARG A 104 22.41 -7.35 46.61
CA ARG A 104 23.73 -7.42 47.24
C ARG A 104 23.61 -8.18 48.56
N GLY A 105 24.65 -8.92 48.94
CA GLY A 105 24.90 -9.44 50.30
C GLY A 105 25.26 -10.93 50.26
N ALA A 106 26.54 -11.32 50.19
CA ALA A 106 27.57 -11.32 51.23
C ALA A 106 27.34 -12.38 52.32
N ALA A 107 28.09 -13.48 52.24
CA ALA A 107 29.01 -14.00 53.26
C ALA A 107 29.91 -15.06 52.62
#